data_AF-A0A2V2YRX0-F1
#
_entry.id   AF-A0A2V2YRX0-F1
#
_cell.length_a   1.000
_cell.length_b   1.000
_cell.length_c   1.000
_cell.angle_alpha   90.00
_cell.angle_beta   90.00
_cell.angle_gamma   90.00
#
_symmetry.space_group_name_H-M   'P 1'
#
loop_
_entity.id
_entity.type
_entity.pdbx_description
1 polymer ?
#
loop_
_entity_poly.entity_id
_entity_poly.type
_entity_poly.pdbx_seq_one_letter_code
_entity_poly.pdbx_strand_id
1 'polypeptide(L)'
;MTTIVIVKLPFPMPNEPLIKAQIDLIEKAKRNSFVDYMYPKMMIKLKQGFGRLNRSVKCQVAVIILDSRMRTKRYGKAVLKSLPKCKYSEKLEDIVRILPV
;
A
#
# COMPACT_ATOMS: atom_id res chain seq x y z
N MET A 1 -12.82 14.99 9.27
CA MET A 1 -11.51 14.39 8.98
C MET A 1 -11.70 12.91 8.71
N THR A 2 -11.00 12.35 7.73
CA THR A 2 -11.03 10.90 7.47
C THR A 2 -9.66 10.32 7.76
N THR A 3 -9.59 9.32 8.63
CA THR A 3 -8.34 8.60 8.94
C THR A 3 -8.45 7.18 8.38
N ILE A 4 -7.44 6.77 7.61
CA ILE A 4 -7.32 5.39 7.14
C ILE A 4 -6.12 4.75 7.84
N VAL A 5 -6.35 3.63 8.52
CA VAL A 5 -5.29 2.83 9.13
C VAL A 5 -5.12 1.55 8.32
N ILE A 6 -3.94 1.38 7.74
CA ILE A 6 -3.54 0.18 6.99
C ILE A 6 -2.57 -0.59 7.88
N VAL A 7 -3.10 -1.61 8.57
CA VAL A 7 -2.30 -2.41 9.50
C VAL A 7 -1.25 -3.25 8.76
N LYS A 8 -1.60 -3.75 7.57
CA LYS A 8 -0.71 -4.55 6.72
C LYS A 8 -0.97 -4.22 5.25
N LEU A 9 0.09 -4.25 4.44
CA LEU A 9 -0.03 -4.10 2.99
C LEU A 9 -0.94 -5.19 2.41
N PRO A 10 -1.90 -4.82 1.54
CA PRO A 10 -2.98 -5.70 1.07
C PRO A 10 -2.49 -6.64 -0.03
N PHE A 11 -1.50 -7.48 0.27
CA PHE A 11 -1.03 -8.51 -0.66
C PHE A 11 -2.11 -9.56 -0.90
N PRO A 12 -2.19 -10.12 -2.12
CA PRO A 12 -3.04 -11.27 -2.41
C PRO A 12 -2.62 -12.47 -1.53
N MET A 13 -3.59 -13.28 -1.10
CA MET A 13 -3.32 -14.52 -0.37
C MET A 13 -2.83 -15.59 -1.35
N PRO A 14 -1.59 -16.12 -1.21
CA PRO A 14 -1.06 -17.10 -2.14
C PRO A 14 -1.85 -18.42 -2.20
N ASN A 15 -2.55 -18.75 -1.13
CA ASN A 15 -3.25 -20.02 -0.98
C ASN A 15 -4.61 -20.07 -1.67
N GLU A 16 -5.11 -18.93 -2.18
CA GLU A 16 -6.33 -18.94 -2.98
C GLU A 16 -6.08 -19.68 -4.30
N PRO A 17 -6.94 -20.64 -4.70
CA PRO A 17 -6.67 -21.51 -5.85
C PRO A 17 -6.33 -20.76 -7.14
N LEU A 18 -7.05 -19.66 -7.41
CA LEU A 18 -6.83 -18.85 -8.61
C LEU A 18 -5.51 -18.08 -8.56
N ILE A 19 -5.15 -17.54 -7.39
CA ILE A 19 -3.88 -16.83 -7.22
C ILE A 19 -2.72 -17.81 -7.32
N LYS A 20 -2.84 -18.99 -6.69
CA LYS A 20 -1.85 -20.05 -6.76
C LYS A 20 -1.58 -20.47 -8.20
N ALA A 21 -2.64 -20.73 -8.98
CA ALA A 21 -2.50 -21.09 -10.39
C ALA A 21 -1.74 -20.01 -11.20
N GLN A 22 -2.03 -18.73 -10.95
CA GLN A 22 -1.33 -17.63 -11.62
C GLN A 22 0.15 -17.53 -11.20
N ILE A 23 0.44 -17.72 -9.91
CA ILE A 23 1.82 -17.76 -9.39
C ILE A 23 2.58 -18.91 -10.05
N ASP A 24 2.01 -20.12 -10.05
CA ASP A 24 2.62 -21.31 -10.63
C ASP A 24 2.92 -21.14 -12.13
N LEU A 25 2.03 -20.50 -12.89
CA LEU A 25 2.25 -20.21 -14.31
C LEU A 25 3.43 -19.25 -14.55
N ILE A 26 3.56 -18.20 -13.74
CA ILE A 26 4.65 -17.23 -13.85
C ILE A 26 5.98 -17.87 -13.45
N GLU A 27 5.98 -18.67 -12.38
CA GLU A 27 7.19 -19.35 -11.90
C GLU A 27 7.65 -20.45 -12.85
N LYS A 28 6.72 -21.19 -13.49
CA LYS A 28 7.03 -22.14 -14.58
C LYS A 28 7.71 -21.45 -15.77
N ALA A 29 7.38 -20.19 -16.03
CA ALA A 29 8.04 -19.36 -17.03
C ALA A 29 9.40 -18.78 -16.55
N LYS A 30 9.91 -19.22 -15.39
CA LYS A 30 11.14 -18.73 -14.73
C LYS A 30 11.12 -17.23 -14.41
N ARG A 31 9.92 -16.66 -14.21
CA ARG A 31 9.73 -15.25 -13.85
C ARG A 31 9.41 -15.11 -12.36
N ASN A 32 9.53 -13.89 -11.84
CA ASN A 32 9.32 -13.62 -10.43
C ASN A 32 7.85 -13.25 -10.16
N SER A 33 7.09 -14.18 -9.59
CA SER A 33 5.67 -14.01 -9.24
C SER A 33 5.40 -12.83 -8.29
N PHE A 34 6.34 -12.53 -7.40
CA PHE A 34 6.22 -11.37 -6.50
C PHE A 34 6.24 -10.06 -7.28
N VAL A 35 7.22 -9.87 -8.17
CA VAL A 35 7.38 -8.64 -8.97
C VAL A 35 6.31 -8.52 -10.04
N ASP A 36 5.98 -9.63 -10.70
CA ASP A 36 5.12 -9.62 -11.89
C ASP A 36 3.63 -9.70 -11.55
N TYR A 37 3.27 -10.17 -10.35
CA TYR A 37 1.87 -10.36 -9.96
C TYR A 37 1.54 -9.79 -8.58
N MET A 38 2.20 -10.27 -7.51
CA MET A 38 1.79 -9.92 -6.15
C MET A 38 1.94 -8.43 -5.84
N TYR A 39 3.07 -7.84 -6.23
CA TYR A 39 3.37 -6.43 -6.02
C TYR A 39 2.43 -5.50 -6.81
N PRO A 40 2.21 -5.70 -8.13
CA PRO A 40 1.22 -4.93 -8.90
C PRO A 40 -0.19 -5.03 -8.34
N LYS A 41 -0.65 -6.24 -7.94
CA LYS A 41 -1.98 -6.44 -7.35
C LYS A 41 -2.13 -5.69 -6.02
N MET A 42 -1.12 -5.77 -5.15
CA MET A 42 -1.10 -5.02 -3.89
C MET A 42 -1.15 -3.52 -4.15
N MET A 43 -0.37 -3.03 -5.12
CA MET A 43 -0.34 -1.61 -5.49
C MET A 43 -1.70 -1.08 -5.95
N ILE A 44 -2.41 -1.83 -6.80
CA ILE A 44 -3.74 -1.44 -7.27
C ILE A 44 -4.71 -1.32 -6.10
N LYS A 45 -4.76 -2.33 -5.21
CA LYS A 45 -5.62 -2.29 -4.02
C LYS A 45 -5.27 -1.11 -3.11
N LEU A 46 -3.98 -0.86 -2.91
CA LEU A 46 -3.50 0.26 -2.11
C LEU A 46 -3.98 1.59 -2.72
N LYS A 47 -3.71 1.84 -4.00
CA LYS A 47 -4.14 3.05 -4.70
C LYS A 47 -5.66 3.24 -4.69
N GLN A 48 -6.45 2.18 -4.79
CA GLN A 48 -7.91 2.27 -4.66
C GLN A 48 -8.33 2.73 -3.26
N GLY A 49 -7.64 2.28 -2.20
CA GLY A 49 -7.84 2.79 -0.84
C GLY A 49 -7.58 4.30 -0.75
N PHE A 50 -6.52 4.78 -1.39
CA PHE A 50 -6.19 6.21 -1.45
C PHE A 50 -7.15 7.00 -2.37
N GLY A 51 -7.64 6.43 -3.46
CA GLY A 51 -8.58 7.09 -4.38
C GLY A 51 -9.92 7.45 -3.74
N ARG A 52 -10.30 6.77 -2.65
CA ARG A 52 -11.50 7.10 -1.86
C ARG A 52 -11.36 8.39 -1.04
N LEU A 53 -10.15 8.93 -0.93
CA LEU A 53 -9.85 10.12 -0.13
C LEU A 53 -10.17 11.44 -0.84
N ASN A 54 -10.26 11.44 -2.17
CA ASN A 54 -10.46 12.62 -3.01
C ASN A 54 -11.94 13.09 -3.09
N ARG A 55 -12.71 13.00 -1.99
CA ARG A 55 -14.14 13.34 -2.00
C ARG A 55 -14.47 14.83 -1.86
N SER A 56 -13.51 15.70 -1.55
CA SER A 56 -13.72 17.16 -1.57
C SER A 56 -12.39 17.92 -1.44
N VAL A 57 -12.29 19.11 -2.02
CA VAL A 57 -11.08 19.98 -2.01
C VAL A 57 -10.65 20.36 -0.58
N LYS A 58 -11.55 20.31 0.40
CA LYS A 58 -11.29 20.70 1.80
C LYS A 58 -11.07 19.52 2.75
N CYS A 59 -11.02 18.28 2.27
CA CYS A 59 -10.82 17.12 3.15
C CYS A 59 -9.36 16.97 3.56
N GLN A 60 -9.07 17.23 4.84
CA GLN A 60 -7.84 16.76 5.48
C GLN A 60 -7.96 15.27 5.79
N VAL A 61 -6.94 14.51 5.37
CA VAL A 61 -6.91 13.06 5.49
C VAL A 61 -5.54 12.61 5.97
N ALA A 62 -5.54 11.70 6.95
CA ALA A 62 -4.33 11.01 7.40
C ALA A 62 -4.38 9.53 6.98
N VAL A 63 -3.27 9.02 6.45
CA VAL A 63 -3.10 7.58 6.19
C VAL A 63 -1.95 7.06 7.02
N ILE A 64 -2.26 6.10 7.89
CA ILE A 64 -1.30 5.48 8.81
C ILE A 64 -1.05 4.06 8.33
N ILE A 65 0.19 3.75 7.93
CA ILE A 65 0.59 2.41 7.49
C ILE A 65 1.46 1.78 8.57
N LEU A 66 0.96 0.75 9.24
CA LEU A 66 1.64 0.07 10.35
C LEU A 66 2.43 -1.16 9.90
N ASP A 67 2.87 -1.16 8.64
CA ASP A 67 3.60 -2.27 8.04
C ASP A 67 5.10 -1.98 7.96
N SER A 68 5.90 -2.69 8.77
CA SER A 68 7.36 -2.53 8.82
C SER A 68 8.05 -2.80 7.48
N ARG A 69 7.38 -3.49 6.53
CA ARG A 69 7.90 -3.73 5.17
C ARG A 69 8.07 -2.46 4.37
N MET A 70 7.33 -1.39 4.71
CA MET A 70 7.53 -0.07 4.11
C MET A 70 8.95 0.47 4.33
N ARG A 71 9.54 0.15 5.47
CA ARG A 71 10.92 0.54 5.83
C ARG A 71 11.94 -0.53 5.49
N THR A 72 11.63 -1.79 5.76
CA THR A 72 12.61 -2.89 5.69
C THR A 72 12.81 -3.46 4.29
N LYS A 73 11.82 -3.35 3.39
CA LYS A 73 11.90 -3.93 2.04
C LYS A 73 12.21 -2.85 1.00
N ARG A 74 13.05 -3.20 0.01
CA ARG A 74 13.44 -2.30 -1.10
C ARG A 74 12.24 -1.70 -1.82
N TYR A 75 11.17 -2.47 -2.00
CA TYR A 75 9.96 -1.98 -2.68
C TYR A 75 9.19 -0.93 -1.87
N GLY A 76 9.40 -0.79 -0.56
CA GLY A 76 8.69 0.17 0.28
C GLY A 76 8.88 1.62 -0.21
N LYS A 77 10.11 1.97 -0.63
CA LYS A 77 10.39 3.28 -1.26
C LYS A 77 9.62 3.49 -2.56
N ALA A 78 9.47 2.43 -3.36
CA ALA A 78 8.70 2.49 -4.61
C ALA A 78 7.20 2.65 -4.34
N VAL A 79 6.68 2.00 -3.29
CA VAL A 79 5.31 2.21 -2.82
C VAL A 79 5.09 3.67 -2.44
N LEU A 80 5.92 4.26 -1.57
CA LEU A 80 5.79 5.67 -1.17
C LEU A 80 5.80 6.63 -2.36
N LYS A 81 6.71 6.41 -3.32
CA LYS A 81 6.79 7.24 -4.54
C LYS A 81 5.56 7.12 -5.45
N SER A 82 4.83 6.02 -5.38
CA SER A 82 3.66 5.75 -6.22
C SER A 82 2.34 6.28 -5.64
N LEU A 83 2.35 6.68 -4.37
CA LEU A 83 1.21 7.29 -3.70
C LEU A 83 1.04 8.75 -4.16
N PRO A 84 -0.17 9.34 -4.03
CA PRO A 84 -0.38 10.76 -4.26
C PRO A 84 0.61 11.62 -3.46
N LYS A 85 0.97 12.80 -3.98
CA LYS A 85 1.86 13.73 -3.27
C LYS A 85 1.31 14.03 -1.88
N CYS A 86 1.98 13.53 -0.86
CA CYS A 86 1.64 13.75 0.54
C CYS A 86 2.91 14.00 1.35
N LYS A 87 2.76 14.65 2.51
CA LYS A 87 3.83 14.70 3.50
C LYS A 87 3.95 13.33 4.15
N TYR A 88 5.14 12.76 4.12
CA TYR A 88 5.46 11.48 4.76
C TYR A 88 6.28 11.75 6.01
N SER A 89 5.93 11.07 7.11
CA SER A 89 6.75 11.00 8.32
C SER A 89 6.68 9.61 8.94
N GLU A 90 7.74 9.23 9.63
CA GLU A 90 7.83 8.02 10.46
C GLU A 90 7.60 8.31 11.94
N LYS A 91 7.58 9.59 12.33
CA LYS A 91 7.42 10.01 13.73
C LYS A 91 5.95 10.28 14.03
N LEU A 92 5.49 9.82 15.19
CA LEU A 92 4.10 10.04 15.59
C LEU A 92 3.83 11.53 15.83
N GLU A 93 4.81 12.25 16.37
CA GLU A 93 4.70 13.69 16.63
C GLU A 93 4.31 14.52 15.40
N ASP A 94 4.78 14.13 14.22
CA ASP A 94 4.49 14.83 12.96
C ASP A 94 3.05 14.58 12.48
N ILE A 95 2.47 13.43 12.85
CA ILE A 95 1.09 13.07 12.50
C ILE A 95 0.11 13.81 13.43
N VAL A 96 0.43 13.95 14.72
CA VAL A 96 -0.40 14.68 15.69
C VAL A 96 -0.65 16.12 15.25
N ARG A 97 0.29 16.76 14.55
CA ARG A 97 0.13 18.11 14.00
C ARG A 97 -0.87 18.19 12.83
N ILE A 98 -1.18 17.07 12.20
CA ILE A 98 -2.07 16.98 11.02
C ILE A 98 -3.49 16.59 11.44
N LEU A 99 -3.63 15.86 12.56
CA LEU A 99 -4.93 15.55 13.15
C LEU A 99 -5.40 16.80 13.93
N PRO A 100 -6.56 17.40 13.60
CA PRO A 100 -7.16 18.40 14.48
C PRO A 100 -7.48 17.71 15.81
N VAL A 101 -7.03 18.33 16.90
CA VAL A 101 -7.34 17.94 18.28
C VAL A 101 -8.85 18.00 18.49
#